data_AF-A0A524LXC3-F1
#
_entry.id   AF-A0A524LXC3-F1
#
_cell.length_a   1.000
_cell.length_b   1.000
_cell.length_c   1.000
_cell.angle_alpha   90.00
_cell.angle_beta   90.00
_cell.angle_gamma   90.00
#
_symmetry.space_group_name_H-M   'P 1'
#
loop_
_entity.id
_entity.type
_entity.pdbx_description
1 polymer ?
#
loop_
_entity_poly.entity_id
_entity_poly.type
_entity_poly.pdbx_seq_one_letter_code
_entity_poly.pdbx_strand_id
1 'polypeptide(L)'
;MKRISESTGFQVILLLAAITIVGNLNAVVDYFLHPAIPYFDRGHLIVGGFTAIVLVVLFGILLSHVHSLTSALNTIKLLEESLPMCFNCKKIRRAEANPAEQESWQSIEAYLTENTDSQINHGICPDCTTKLYPQLALKT
;
A
#
# COMPACT_ATOMS: atom_id res chain seq x y z
N MET A 1 6.87 -0.21 -4.22
CA MET A 1 6.12 0.52 -5.27
C MET A 1 5.74 -0.30 -6.52
N LYS A 2 6.19 -1.56 -6.71
CA LYS A 2 5.90 -2.34 -7.94
C LYS A 2 4.50 -2.99 -8.01
N ARG A 3 3.75 -3.06 -6.90
CA ARG A 3 2.45 -3.79 -6.82
C ARG A 3 1.21 -3.04 -7.30
N ILE A 4 1.28 -1.71 -7.47
CA ILE A 4 0.10 -0.88 -7.77
C ILE A 4 -0.12 -0.75 -9.29
N SER A 5 0.96 -0.80 -10.10
CA SER A 5 0.86 -0.65 -11.56
C SER A 5 0.23 -1.87 -12.27
N GLU A 6 0.33 -3.07 -11.70
CA GLU A 6 -0.32 -4.26 -12.28
C GLU A 6 -1.82 -4.31 -11.98
N SER A 7 -2.30 -3.66 -10.91
CA SER A 7 -3.71 -3.72 -10.52
C SER A 7 -4.60 -2.91 -11.45
N THR A 8 -4.14 -1.77 -11.97
CA THR A 8 -4.99 -0.87 -12.76
C THR A 8 -5.38 -1.49 -14.11
N GLY A 9 -4.44 -2.14 -14.81
CA GLY A 9 -4.72 -2.83 -16.07
C GLY A 9 -5.69 -4.00 -15.89
N PHE A 10 -5.46 -4.82 -14.87
CA PHE A 10 -6.35 -5.93 -14.52
C PHE A 10 -7.76 -5.45 -14.14
N GLN A 11 -7.88 -4.36 -13.38
CA GLN A 11 -9.16 -3.75 -12.98
C GLN A 11 -9.97 -3.25 -14.18
N VAL A 12 -9.32 -2.65 -15.17
CA VAL A 12 -9.98 -2.20 -16.41
C VAL A 12 -10.49 -3.39 -17.22
N ILE A 13 -9.68 -4.43 -17.38
CA ILE A 13 -10.09 -5.66 -18.09
C ILE A 13 -11.28 -6.30 -17.38
N LEU A 14 -11.24 -6.39 -16.04
CA LEU A 14 -12.32 -6.96 -15.24
C LEU A 14 -13.61 -6.13 -15.37
N LEU A 15 -13.51 -4.80 -15.37
CA LEU A 15 -14.66 -3.92 -15.58
C LEU A 15 -15.27 -4.09 -16.98
N LEU A 16 -14.46 -4.13 -18.03
CA LEU A 16 -14.93 -4.33 -19.41
C LEU A 16 -15.62 -5.69 -19.57
N ALA A 17 -15.06 -6.74 -18.97
CA ALA A 17 -15.68 -8.06 -18.94
C ALA A 17 -17.02 -8.04 -18.20
N ALA A 18 -17.08 -7.42 -17.03
CA ALA A 18 -18.30 -7.34 -16.22
C ALA A 18 -19.40 -6.54 -16.93
N ILE A 19 -19.07 -5.42 -17.59
CA ILE A 19 -20.03 -4.62 -18.39
C ILE A 19 -20.60 -5.47 -19.53
N THR A 20 -19.74 -6.20 -20.25
CA THR A 20 -20.19 -7.00 -21.40
C THR A 20 -21.10 -8.13 -20.94
N ILE A 21 -20.74 -8.84 -19.87
CA ILE A 21 -21.52 -9.98 -19.36
C ILE A 21 -22.85 -9.50 -18.76
N VAL A 22 -22.81 -8.57 -17.82
CA VAL A 22 -23.99 -8.13 -17.07
C VAL A 22 -24.93 -7.32 -17.95
N GLY A 23 -24.40 -6.46 -18.82
CA GLY A 23 -25.20 -5.64 -19.74
C GLY A 23 -25.96 -6.47 -20.79
N ASN A 24 -25.43 -7.64 -21.16
CA ASN A 24 -26.09 -8.54 -22.11
C ASN A 24 -26.88 -9.67 -21.46
N LEU A 25 -26.78 -9.85 -20.14
CA LEU A 25 -27.34 -11.01 -19.43
C LEU A 25 -28.83 -11.20 -19.71
N ASN A 26 -29.61 -10.10 -19.71
CA ASN A 26 -31.05 -10.18 -19.97
C ASN A 26 -31.35 -10.70 -21.38
N ALA A 27 -30.64 -10.16 -22.39
CA ALA A 27 -30.81 -10.58 -23.78
C ALA A 27 -30.40 -12.03 -24.01
N VAL A 28 -29.32 -12.48 -23.34
CA VAL A 28 -28.88 -13.87 -23.37
C VAL A 28 -29.92 -14.79 -22.74
N VAL A 29 -30.47 -14.44 -21.58
CA VAL A 29 -31.50 -15.24 -20.91
C VAL A 29 -32.75 -15.36 -21.79
N ASP A 30 -33.24 -14.27 -22.36
CA ASP A 30 -34.43 -14.29 -23.22
C ASP A 30 -34.18 -15.00 -24.55
N TYR A 31 -32.97 -14.99 -25.09
CA TYR A 31 -32.61 -15.82 -26.25
C TYR A 31 -32.82 -17.32 -25.99
N PHE A 32 -32.57 -17.80 -24.77
CA PHE A 32 -32.76 -19.20 -24.40
C PHE A 32 -34.21 -19.53 -23.98
N LEU A 33 -34.86 -18.64 -23.21
CA LEU A 33 -36.18 -18.91 -22.62
C LEU A 33 -37.34 -18.47 -23.54
N HIS A 34 -37.14 -17.44 -24.35
CA HIS A 34 -38.16 -16.80 -25.18
C HIS A 34 -37.62 -16.53 -26.60
N PRO A 35 -37.36 -17.57 -27.42
CA PRO A 35 -36.73 -17.41 -28.74
C PRO A 35 -37.55 -16.60 -29.75
N ALA A 36 -38.81 -16.27 -29.44
CA ALA A 36 -39.65 -15.38 -30.24
C ALA A 36 -39.31 -13.88 -30.03
N ILE A 37 -38.63 -13.52 -28.94
CA ILE A 37 -38.19 -12.15 -28.66
C ILE A 37 -36.82 -11.94 -29.33
N PRO A 38 -36.66 -10.92 -30.19
CA PRO A 38 -35.38 -10.67 -30.83
C PRO A 38 -34.33 -10.23 -29.80
N TYR A 39 -33.08 -10.69 -29.96
CA TYR A 39 -31.98 -10.33 -29.06
C TYR A 39 -31.78 -8.82 -28.91
N PHE A 40 -31.90 -8.07 -30.01
CA PHE A 40 -31.78 -6.60 -30.03
C PHE A 40 -33.15 -5.92 -30.01
N ASP A 41 -33.96 -6.18 -28.97
CA ASP A 41 -35.21 -5.46 -28.75
C ASP A 41 -35.00 -4.20 -27.87
N ARG A 42 -35.98 -3.30 -27.85
CA ARG A 42 -35.90 -2.05 -27.09
C ARG A 42 -35.74 -2.28 -25.58
N GLY A 43 -36.39 -3.31 -25.03
CA GLY A 43 -36.28 -3.69 -23.63
C GLY A 43 -34.86 -4.07 -23.26
N HIS A 44 -34.24 -4.97 -24.03
CA HIS A 44 -32.86 -5.39 -23.81
C HIS A 44 -31.86 -4.24 -23.90
N LEU A 45 -32.01 -3.33 -24.87
CA LEU A 45 -31.12 -2.18 -25.00
C LEU A 45 -31.25 -1.20 -23.82
N ILE A 46 -32.48 -0.93 -23.35
CA ILE A 46 -32.71 0.00 -22.24
C ILE A 46 -32.22 -0.59 -20.92
N VAL A 47 -32.61 -1.83 -20.61
CA VAL A 47 -32.23 -2.51 -19.36
C VAL A 47 -30.73 -2.78 -19.34
N GLY A 48 -30.15 -3.29 -20.42
CA GLY A 48 -28.71 -3.54 -20.55
C GLY A 48 -27.86 -2.27 -20.45
N GLY A 49 -28.32 -1.17 -21.05
CA GLY A 49 -27.67 0.13 -20.91
C GLY A 49 -27.71 0.65 -19.48
N PHE A 50 -28.87 0.58 -18.83
CA PHE A 50 -29.01 1.01 -17.44
C PHE A 50 -28.16 0.18 -16.48
N THR A 51 -28.15 -1.15 -16.63
CA THR A 51 -27.33 -2.04 -15.78
C THR A 51 -25.83 -1.78 -15.98
N ALA A 52 -25.38 -1.55 -17.21
CA ALA A 52 -23.99 -1.18 -17.49
C ALA A 52 -23.58 0.15 -16.82
N ILE A 53 -24.43 1.17 -16.89
CA ILE A 53 -24.16 2.48 -16.25
C ILE A 53 -24.07 2.32 -14.73
N VAL A 54 -25.05 1.62 -14.12
CA VAL A 54 -25.05 1.37 -12.68
C VAL A 54 -23.79 0.61 -12.26
N LEU A 55 -23.37 -0.39 -13.03
CA LEU A 55 -22.16 -1.16 -12.75
C LEU A 55 -20.90 -0.29 -12.79
N VAL A 56 -20.77 0.58 -13.79
CA VAL A 56 -19.64 1.52 -13.91
C VAL A 56 -19.58 2.45 -12.70
N VAL A 57 -20.71 3.02 -12.29
CA VAL A 57 -20.78 3.94 -11.14
C VAL A 57 -20.42 3.21 -9.84
N LEU A 58 -21.01 2.04 -9.60
CA LEU A 58 -20.73 1.25 -8.39
C LEU A 58 -19.27 0.78 -8.34
N PHE A 59 -18.70 0.35 -9.46
CA PHE A 59 -17.30 -0.06 -9.52
C PHE A 59 -16.35 1.12 -9.30
N GLY A 60 -16.67 2.30 -9.86
CA GLY A 60 -15.92 3.53 -9.60
C GLY A 60 -15.91 3.92 -8.12
N ILE A 61 -17.07 3.85 -7.47
CA ILE A 61 -17.20 4.07 -6.01
C ILE A 61 -16.37 3.04 -5.24
N LEU A 62 -16.46 1.76 -5.59
CA LEU A 62 -15.70 0.68 -4.96
C LEU A 62 -14.19 0.92 -5.06
N LEU A 63 -13.70 1.28 -6.25
CA LEU A 63 -12.29 1.60 -6.46
C LEU A 63 -11.84 2.81 -5.63
N SER A 64 -12.66 3.85 -5.53
CA SER A 64 -12.37 5.02 -4.69
C SER A 64 -12.22 4.64 -3.22
N HIS A 65 -13.10 3.79 -2.70
CA HIS A 65 -12.99 3.30 -1.32
C HIS A 65 -11.74 2.45 -1.10
N VAL A 66 -11.43 1.52 -2.02
CA VAL A 66 -10.21 0.70 -1.92
C VAL A 66 -8.95 1.59 -1.89
N HIS A 67 -8.93 2.63 -2.73
CA HIS A 67 -7.81 3.56 -2.77
C HIS A 67 -7.68 4.36 -1.45
N SER A 68 -8.80 4.87 -0.93
CA SER A 68 -8.84 5.59 0.35
C SER A 68 -8.36 4.72 1.53
N LEU A 69 -8.84 3.47 1.62
CA LEU A 69 -8.39 2.52 2.64
C LEU A 69 -6.90 2.23 2.54
N THR A 70 -6.40 2.00 1.32
CA THR A 70 -4.98 1.72 1.09
C THR A 70 -4.11 2.91 1.49
N SER A 71 -4.56 4.14 1.18
CA SER A 71 -3.87 5.36 1.58
C SER A 71 -3.84 5.53 3.10
N ALA A 72 -4.97 5.35 3.78
CA ALA A 72 -5.03 5.42 5.25
C ALA A 72 -4.12 4.38 5.92
N LEU A 73 -4.09 3.14 5.41
CA LEU A 73 -3.17 2.10 5.91
C LEU A 73 -1.70 2.43 5.69
N ASN A 74 -1.34 3.03 4.55
CA ASN A 74 0.04 3.47 4.30
C ASN A 74 0.43 4.62 5.23
N THR A 75 -0.48 5.54 5.52
CA THR A 75 -0.25 6.61 6.49
C THR A 75 -0.02 6.04 7.89
N ILE A 76 -0.80 5.04 8.32
CA ILE A 76 -0.56 4.35 9.60
C ILE A 76 0.82 3.70 9.62
N LYS A 77 1.23 3.00 8.55
CA LYS A 77 2.59 2.43 8.45
C LYS A 77 3.70 3.47 8.52
N LEU A 78 3.49 4.66 7.95
CA LEU A 78 4.44 5.78 8.05
C LEU A 78 4.48 6.36 9.48
N LEU A 79 3.36 6.36 10.22
CA LEU A 79 3.38 6.70 11.65
C LEU A 79 4.04 5.61 12.51
N GLU A 80 3.98 4.34 12.09
CA GLU A 80 4.70 3.21 12.70
C GLU A 80 6.21 3.24 12.43
N GLU A 81 6.71 4.08 11.51
CA GLU A 81 8.15 4.36 11.36
C GLU A 81 8.69 5.31 12.45
N SER A 82 7.95 5.57 13.53
CA SER A 82 8.55 6.12 14.74
C SER A 82 9.37 5.02 15.42
N LEU A 83 10.69 5.02 15.20
CA LEU A 83 11.61 4.09 15.85
C LEU A 83 11.52 4.28 17.38
N PRO A 84 10.95 3.30 18.12
CA PRO A 84 10.81 3.42 19.56
C PRO A 84 12.20 3.37 20.19
N MET A 85 12.79 4.53 20.48
CA MET A 85 14.14 4.66 21.01
C MET A 85 14.14 5.04 22.49
N CYS A 86 15.09 4.50 23.25
CA CYS A 86 15.30 4.92 24.63
C CYS A 86 15.94 6.31 24.66
N PHE A 87 15.33 7.26 25.37
CA PHE A 87 15.84 8.63 25.46
C PHE A 87 17.26 8.71 26.05
N ASN A 88 17.59 7.82 27.00
CA ASN A 88 18.87 7.84 27.69
C ASN A 88 19.99 7.12 26.91
N CYS A 89 19.77 5.85 26.55
CA CYS A 89 20.81 5.02 25.93
C CYS A 89 20.72 4.92 24.40
N LYS A 90 19.68 5.51 23.78
CA LYS A 90 19.44 5.54 22.32
C LYS A 90 19.27 4.17 21.64
N LYS A 91 19.11 3.09 22.42
CA LYS A 91 18.74 1.78 21.87
C LYS A 91 17.36 1.81 21.25
N ILE A 92 17.16 1.00 20.21
CA ILE A 92 15.87 0.83 19.52
C ILE A 92 15.18 -0.42 20.09
N ARG A 93 13.89 -0.30 20.39
CA ARG A 93 13.06 -1.44 20.83
C ARG A 93 12.59 -2.25 19.62
N ARG A 94 12.69 -3.57 19.70
CA ARG A 94 12.11 -4.50 18.70
C ARG A 94 10.59 -4.30 18.63
N ALA A 95 10.03 -4.42 17.43
CA ALA A 95 8.58 -4.37 17.24
C ALA A 95 7.92 -5.46 18.12
N GLU A 96 6.80 -5.12 18.75
CA GLU A 96 5.99 -6.06 19.55
C GLU A 96 6.65 -6.60 20.84
N ALA A 97 7.84 -6.13 21.22
CA ALA A 97 8.56 -6.59 22.40
C ALA A 97 8.17 -5.82 23.69
N ASN A 98 8.16 -6.52 24.83
CA ASN A 98 7.86 -5.93 26.14
C ASN A 98 8.92 -4.87 26.51
N PRO A 99 8.54 -3.59 26.74
CA PRO A 99 9.51 -2.53 27.06
C PRO A 99 10.28 -2.75 28.37
N ALA A 100 9.77 -3.58 29.28
CA ALA A 100 10.41 -3.87 30.56
C ALA A 100 11.57 -4.86 30.44
N GLU A 101 11.67 -5.61 29.33
CA GLU A 101 12.69 -6.62 29.12
C GLU A 101 13.90 -6.05 28.39
N GLN A 102 15.10 -6.37 28.86
CA GLN A 102 16.33 -5.77 28.35
C GLN A 102 16.70 -6.32 26.96
N GLU A 103 16.30 -7.54 26.64
CA GLU A 103 16.49 -8.17 25.32
C GLU A 103 15.60 -7.56 24.23
N SER A 104 14.53 -6.86 24.62
CA SER A 104 13.71 -6.08 23.72
C SER A 104 14.44 -4.90 23.09
N TRP A 105 15.63 -4.54 23.59
CA TRP A 105 16.39 -3.36 23.18
C TRP A 105 17.69 -3.74 22.48
N GLN A 106 17.84 -3.31 21.22
CA GLN A 106 19.07 -3.48 20.45
C GLN A 106 19.73 -2.14 20.11
N SER A 107 21.00 -2.18 19.73
CA SER A 107 21.69 -0.97 19.28
C SER A 107 21.17 -0.51 17.91
N ILE A 108 21.39 0.76 17.58
CA ILE A 108 20.96 1.33 16.30
C ILE A 108 21.66 0.61 15.14
N GLU A 109 22.93 0.25 15.32
CA GLU A 109 23.73 -0.42 14.30
C GLU A 109 23.21 -1.82 14.01
N ALA A 110 22.89 -2.59 15.06
CA ALA A 110 22.26 -3.89 14.91
C ALA A 110 20.92 -3.77 14.19
N TYR A 111 20.09 -2.80 14.57
CA TYR A 111 18.80 -2.55 13.93
C TYR A 111 18.92 -2.20 12.44
N LEU A 112 19.80 -1.27 12.09
CA LEU A 112 19.98 -0.85 10.70
C LEU A 112 20.59 -1.96 9.84
N THR A 113 21.50 -2.75 10.37
CA THR A 113 22.10 -3.89 9.66
C THR A 113 21.10 -5.03 9.48
N GLU A 114 20.20 -5.27 10.45
CA GLU A 114 19.15 -6.29 10.34
C GLU A 114 18.04 -5.89 9.34
N ASN A 115 17.72 -4.59 9.21
CA ASN A 115 16.58 -4.10 8.44
C ASN A 115 16.96 -3.45 7.09
N THR A 116 18.26 -3.28 6.81
CA THR A 116 18.76 -2.69 5.55
C THR A 116 20.04 -3.39 5.12
N ASP A 117 20.40 -3.29 3.83
CA ASP A 117 21.68 -3.82 3.33
C ASP A 117 22.89 -2.90 3.66
N SER A 118 22.76 -2.02 4.64
CA SER A 118 23.78 -1.01 4.97
C SER A 118 24.86 -1.58 5.89
N GLN A 119 26.13 -1.28 5.59
CA GLN A 119 27.24 -1.49 6.52
C GLN A 119 27.52 -0.19 7.30
N ILE A 120 27.64 -0.30 8.62
CA ILE A 120 27.90 0.86 9.48
C ILE A 120 29.39 0.94 9.83
N ASN A 121 29.98 2.10 9.50
CA ASN A 121 31.35 2.45 9.88
C ASN A 121 31.35 3.54 10.94
N HIS A 122 32.18 3.38 11.97
CA HIS A 122 32.35 4.39 13.02
C HIS A 122 33.42 5.41 12.62
N GLY A 123 33.10 6.70 12.74
CA GLY A 123 34.03 7.81 12.56
C GLY A 123 33.89 8.82 13.70
N ILE A 124 34.87 9.71 13.83
CA ILE A 124 34.82 10.83 14.79
C ILE A 124 34.61 12.13 14.03
N CYS A 125 33.58 12.90 14.37
CA CYS A 125 33.36 14.20 13.74
C CYS A 125 34.36 15.24 14.29
N PRO A 126 34.63 16.34 13.55
CA PRO A 126 35.57 17.38 13.98
C PRO A 126 35.29 17.95 15.38
N ASP A 127 34.01 18.12 15.73
CA ASP A 127 33.58 18.62 17.04
C ASP A 127 33.99 17.66 18.16
N CYS A 128 33.75 16.37 17.97
CA CYS A 128 34.12 15.34 18.93
C CYS A 128 35.64 15.22 19.05
N THR A 129 36.38 15.34 17.95
CA THR A 129 37.85 15.34 17.96
C THR A 129 38.37 16.51 18.79
N THR A 130 37.83 17.71 18.59
CA THR A 130 38.23 18.91 19.33
C THR A 130 37.94 18.79 20.83
N LYS A 131 36.81 18.16 21.19
CA LYS A 131 36.41 17.97 22.57
C LYS A 131 37.19 16.88 23.30
N LEU A 132 37.42 15.73 22.66
CA LEU A 132 38.04 14.55 23.26
C LEU A 132 39.57 14.56 23.11
N TYR A 133 40.07 15.15 22.04
CA TYR A 133 41.48 15.20 21.68
C TYR A 133 41.92 16.61 21.26
N PRO A 134 41.76 17.62 22.12
CA PRO A 134 42.11 19.02 21.80
C PRO A 134 43.58 19.17 21.35
N GLN A 135 44.48 18.32 21.84
CA GLN A 135 45.89 18.30 21.43
C GLN A 135 46.13 17.84 19.98
N LEU A 136 45.20 17.07 19.40
CA LEU A 136 45.25 16.67 17.99
C LEU A 136 44.55 17.67 17.09
N ALA A 137 43.60 18.45 17.62
CA ALA A 137 42.89 19.49 16.89
C ALA A 137 43.75 20.73 16.55
N LEU A 138 44.91 20.90 17.20
CA LEU A 138 45.79 22.05 17.03
C LEU A 138 46.98 21.82 16.07
N LYS A 139 46.94 20.79 15.22
CA LYS A 139 48.09 20.39 14.37
C LYS A 139 47.87 20.44 12.84
N THR A 140 46.93 21.25 12.38
CA THR A 140 46.78 21.63 10.96
C THR A 140 46.92 23.13 10.83
#